data_AF-A0A7W6XAH2-F1
#
_entry.id   AF-A0A7W6XAH2-F1
#
_cell.length_a   1.000
_cell.length_b   1.000
_cell.length_c   1.000
_cell.angle_alpha   90.00
_cell.angle_beta   90.00
_cell.angle_gamma   90.00
#
_symmetry.space_group_name_H-M   'P 1'
#
loop_
_entity.id
_entity.type
_entity.pdbx_description
1 polymer ?
#
loop_
_entity_poly.entity_id
_entity_poly.type
_entity_poly.pdbx_seq_one_letter_code
_entity_poly.pdbx_strand_id
1 'polypeptide(L)'
;MTKCLGRKSGAAICLATLTLSLAGCTSSLDLFGGSSKVDRSLATGTVAGKPQSETSLSDEATVRNAVTSADLVKMGNTPLPWANAATGSAGVVSVIQEDNAQGRVCRAFKTTRHSYEGIAVFAGQTCMTGSGDWMLTAFDRQG
;
A
#
# COMPACT_ATOMS: atom_id res chain seq x y z
N MET A 1 20.93 68.27 62.87
CA MET A 1 22.06 67.60 62.20
C MET A 1 21.46 66.57 61.22
N THR A 2 21.26 66.94 59.94
CA THR A 2 22.06 66.50 58.75
C THR A 2 22.04 64.97 58.54
N LYS A 3 21.63 64.38 57.41
CA LYS A 3 21.77 64.75 55.98
C LYS A 3 20.84 63.92 55.06
N CYS A 4 20.73 64.42 53.82
CA CYS A 4 19.80 64.12 52.72
C CYS A 4 19.83 62.71 52.08
N LEU A 5 18.67 62.31 51.53
CA LEU A 5 18.49 61.27 50.52
C LEU A 5 17.95 61.94 49.23
N GLY A 6 18.60 61.72 48.08
CA GLY A 6 18.12 62.11 46.75
C GLY A 6 18.28 60.93 45.79
N ARG A 7 17.61 60.81 44.65
CA ARG A 7 16.43 61.46 44.05
C ARG A 7 16.20 60.66 42.76
N LYS A 8 15.02 60.08 42.53
CA LYS A 8 14.63 59.51 41.23
C LYS A 8 13.15 59.82 40.96
N SER A 9 12.91 60.94 40.31
CA SER A 9 11.69 61.25 39.53
C SER A 9 12.17 61.37 38.08
N GLY A 10 11.52 60.82 37.05
CA GLY A 10 10.09 60.68 36.84
C GLY A 10 9.64 61.83 35.92
N ALA A 11 9.59 61.55 34.61
CA ALA A 11 8.85 62.26 33.54
C ALA A 11 9.46 61.75 32.21
N ALA A 12 8.77 60.94 31.40
CA ALA A 12 7.77 61.36 30.41
C ALA A 12 8.35 62.40 29.42
N ILE A 13 8.01 62.26 28.12
CA ILE A 13 8.48 63.03 26.94
C ILE A 13 9.69 62.30 26.30
N CYS A 14 9.61 61.54 25.21
CA CYS A 14 8.94 61.81 23.93
C CYS A 14 8.32 60.53 23.33
N LEU A 15 6.98 60.48 23.29
CA LEU A 15 6.28 59.95 22.13
C LEU A 15 6.71 60.78 20.90
N ALA A 16 6.82 60.15 19.73
CA ALA A 16 7.08 60.74 18.40
C ALA A 16 8.53 60.70 17.85
N THR A 17 9.12 59.51 17.78
CA THR A 17 9.89 59.12 16.58
C THR A 17 9.22 57.91 15.95
N LEU A 18 8.16 58.27 15.23
CA LEU A 18 7.41 57.51 14.26
C LEU A 18 8.36 56.78 13.29
N THR A 19 8.09 55.49 13.08
CA THR A 19 8.25 54.77 11.80
C THR A 19 9.62 54.81 11.14
N LEU A 20 10.46 53.78 11.34
CA LEU A 20 11.04 52.97 10.26
C LEU A 20 11.96 51.87 10.82
N SER A 21 11.44 50.66 11.03
CA SER A 21 12.29 49.46 11.07
C SER A 21 11.49 48.24 10.63
N LEU A 22 11.03 48.30 9.38
CA LEU A 22 10.66 47.12 8.59
C LEU A 22 11.96 46.56 7.97
N ALA A 23 12.58 45.58 8.64
CA ALA A 23 13.52 44.64 8.01
C ALA A 23 13.75 43.46 8.95
N GLY A 24 12.95 42.41 8.76
CA GLY A 24 13.27 41.09 9.24
C GLY A 24 14.38 40.48 8.39
N CYS A 25 15.34 39.84 9.05
CA CYS A 25 16.08 38.71 8.52
C CYS A 25 16.15 37.68 9.65
N THR A 26 15.26 36.69 9.64
CA THR A 26 15.56 35.43 10.34
C THR A 26 16.67 34.78 9.51
N SER A 27 17.92 34.92 9.92
CA SER A 27 18.99 34.10 9.36
C SER A 27 18.62 32.65 9.64
N SER A 28 18.31 31.94 8.55
CA SER A 28 18.03 30.50 8.53
C SER A 28 19.08 29.79 9.38
N LEU A 29 18.63 29.20 10.49
CA LEU A 29 19.40 28.20 11.21
C LEU A 29 19.46 26.97 10.29
N ASP A 30 20.48 26.94 9.45
CA ASP A 30 20.92 25.76 8.72
C ASP A 30 21.50 24.75 9.72
N LEU A 31 20.62 24.21 10.57
CA LEU A 31 20.90 23.11 11.50
C LEU A 31 20.74 21.75 10.81
N PHE A 32 20.86 21.73 9.49
CA PHE A 32 21.05 20.53 8.68
C PHE A 32 22.19 20.76 7.68
N GLY A 33 23.23 21.50 8.10
CA GLY A 33 24.54 21.58 7.48
C GLY A 33 25.31 20.26 7.60
N GLY A 34 24.73 19.19 7.07
CA GLY A 34 25.38 17.93 6.79
C GLY A 34 25.08 17.62 5.33
N SER A 35 25.94 18.08 4.43
CA SER A 35 26.04 17.49 3.09
C SER A 35 26.59 16.06 3.25
N SER A 36 25.81 15.19 3.90
CA SER A 36 25.93 13.77 3.70
C SER A 36 25.45 13.57 2.28
N LYS A 37 26.42 13.46 1.37
CA LYS A 37 26.28 12.79 0.09
C LYS A 37 25.57 11.47 0.36
N VAL A 38 24.24 11.49 0.28
CA VAL A 38 23.41 10.28 0.36
C VAL A 38 23.76 9.53 -0.90
N ASP A 39 24.63 8.55 -0.75
CA ASP A 39 25.01 7.66 -1.82
C ASP A 39 23.77 6.85 -2.20
N ARG A 40 23.02 7.34 -3.18
CA ARG A 40 21.84 6.66 -3.75
C ARG A 40 22.22 5.47 -4.62
N SER A 41 23.50 5.08 -4.66
CA SER A 41 23.99 3.99 -5.48
C SER A 41 23.57 2.60 -4.98
N LEU A 42 22.86 2.53 -3.84
CA LEU A 42 22.16 1.33 -3.37
C LEU A 42 20.70 1.64 -2.99
N ALA A 43 19.94 2.19 -3.93
CA ALA A 43 18.50 2.02 -3.91
C ALA A 43 18.19 0.58 -4.35
N THR A 44 18.15 -0.37 -3.42
CA THR A 44 17.53 -1.67 -3.68
C THR A 44 16.03 -1.43 -3.78
N GLY A 45 15.59 -1.08 -4.99
CA GLY A 45 14.19 -1.05 -5.37
C GLY A 45 13.62 -2.45 -5.36
N THR A 46 13.39 -3.02 -4.18
CA THR A 46 12.51 -4.16 -3.97
C THR A 46 12.11 -4.13 -2.50
N VAL A 47 10.92 -3.61 -2.22
CA VAL A 47 10.26 -4.00 -0.97
C VAL A 47 10.08 -5.51 -1.10
N ALA A 48 10.80 -6.31 -0.33
CA ALA A 48 10.60 -7.75 -0.32
C ALA A 48 9.12 -7.98 -0.02
N GLY A 49 8.39 -8.49 -1.01
CA GLY A 49 7.02 -8.93 -0.80
C GLY A 49 7.00 -9.85 0.41
N LYS A 50 6.04 -9.65 1.31
CA LYS A 50 5.87 -10.52 2.50
C LYS A 50 5.99 -11.98 2.04
N PRO A 51 6.85 -12.81 2.65
CA PRO A 51 7.01 -14.19 2.23
C PRO A 51 5.63 -14.85 2.16
N GLN A 52 5.34 -15.44 1.00
CA GLN A 52 4.06 -16.08 0.74
C GLN A 52 3.97 -17.28 1.69
N SER A 53 2.98 -17.26 2.59
CA SER A 53 2.79 -18.33 3.57
C SER A 53 2.34 -19.62 2.86
N GLU A 54 2.71 -20.78 3.38
CA GLU A 54 2.22 -22.09 2.91
C GLU A 54 0.68 -22.14 2.86
N THR A 55 0.02 -21.48 3.82
CA THR A 55 -1.44 -21.32 3.86
C THR A 55 -1.95 -20.57 2.64
N SER A 56 -1.29 -19.47 2.26
CA SER A 56 -1.62 -18.72 1.05
C SER A 56 -1.48 -19.64 -0.16
N LEU A 57 -0.33 -20.30 -0.34
CA LEU A 57 -0.08 -21.15 -1.50
C LEU A 57 -1.12 -22.26 -1.68
N SER A 58 -1.59 -22.83 -0.56
CA SER A 58 -2.66 -23.82 -0.56
C SER A 58 -4.01 -23.22 -1.00
N ASP A 59 -4.34 -22.01 -0.52
CA ASP A 59 -5.55 -21.28 -0.92
C ASP A 59 -5.52 -20.90 -2.40
N GLU A 60 -4.38 -20.41 -2.89
CA GLU A 60 -4.17 -20.06 -4.30
C GLU A 60 -4.32 -21.28 -5.22
N ALA A 61 -3.82 -22.45 -4.81
CA ALA A 61 -4.02 -23.70 -5.54
C ALA A 61 -5.49 -24.13 -5.55
N THR A 62 -6.20 -23.97 -4.43
CA THR A 62 -7.63 -24.30 -4.31
C THR A 62 -8.47 -23.40 -5.23
N VAL A 63 -8.21 -22.09 -5.22
CA VAL A 63 -8.88 -21.13 -6.10
C VAL A 63 -8.60 -21.44 -7.57
N ARG A 64 -7.34 -21.71 -7.93
CA ARG A 64 -6.97 -22.11 -9.30
C ARG A 64 -7.79 -23.33 -9.74
N ASN A 65 -7.81 -24.38 -8.93
CA ASN A 65 -8.54 -25.61 -9.28
C ASN A 65 -10.05 -25.38 -9.42
N ALA A 66 -10.64 -24.51 -8.59
CA ALA A 66 -12.04 -24.12 -8.73
C ALA A 66 -12.28 -23.40 -10.07
N VAL A 67 -11.46 -22.40 -10.41
CA VAL A 67 -11.59 -21.62 -11.65
C VAL A 67 -11.41 -22.47 -12.90
N THR A 68 -10.49 -23.44 -12.88
CA THR A 68 -10.16 -24.26 -14.06
C THR A 68 -11.14 -25.39 -14.28
N SER A 69 -11.72 -25.94 -13.21
CA SER A 69 -12.80 -26.94 -13.30
C SER A 69 -14.16 -26.35 -13.64
N ALA A 70 -14.30 -25.02 -13.54
CA ALA A 70 -15.57 -24.37 -13.77
C ALA A 70 -16.03 -24.44 -15.23
N ASP A 71 -17.31 -24.78 -15.43
CA ASP A 71 -17.99 -24.75 -16.71
C ASP A 71 -18.61 -23.36 -16.92
N LEU A 72 -17.94 -22.52 -17.71
CA LEU A 72 -18.32 -21.13 -17.92
C LEU A 72 -19.66 -20.99 -18.66
N VAL A 73 -20.00 -21.96 -19.52
CA VAL A 73 -21.26 -21.96 -20.28
C VAL A 73 -22.44 -22.19 -19.35
N LYS A 74 -22.30 -23.12 -18.39
CA LYS A 74 -23.34 -23.41 -17.40
C LYS A 74 -23.44 -22.37 -16.30
N MET A 75 -22.30 -21.81 -15.87
CA MET A 75 -22.31 -20.81 -14.80
C MET A 75 -22.86 -19.46 -15.24
N GLY A 76 -22.54 -19.00 -16.46
CA GLY A 76 -22.84 -17.64 -16.90
C GLY A 76 -22.31 -16.61 -15.90
N ASN A 77 -23.21 -15.86 -15.27
CA ASN A 77 -22.89 -14.84 -14.26
C ASN A 77 -22.98 -15.35 -12.81
N THR A 78 -23.14 -16.65 -12.60
CA THR A 78 -23.26 -17.24 -11.27
C THR A 78 -21.92 -17.22 -10.54
N PRO A 79 -21.84 -16.74 -9.29
CA PRO A 79 -20.62 -16.80 -8.50
C PRO A 79 -20.21 -18.24 -8.17
N LEU A 80 -18.90 -18.51 -8.18
CA LEU A 80 -18.34 -19.84 -7.90
C LEU A 80 -17.78 -19.88 -6.47
N PRO A 81 -18.41 -20.62 -5.53
CA PRO A 81 -17.87 -20.78 -4.18
C PRO A 81 -16.65 -21.70 -4.17
N TRP A 82 -15.72 -21.43 -3.26
CA TRP A 82 -14.57 -22.31 -2.99
C TRP A 82 -14.28 -22.36 -1.50
N ALA A 83 -13.69 -23.47 -1.05
CA ALA A 83 -13.25 -23.67 0.33
C ALA A 83 -12.02 -24.56 0.37
N ASN A 84 -11.06 -24.20 1.22
CA ASN A 84 -9.86 -24.96 1.50
C ASN A 84 -9.92 -25.52 2.93
N ALA A 85 -10.20 -26.82 3.06
CA ALA A 85 -10.30 -27.47 4.36
C ALA A 85 -8.95 -27.56 5.10
N ALA A 86 -7.81 -27.47 4.39
CA ALA A 86 -6.49 -27.55 5.01
C ALA A 86 -6.13 -26.28 5.80
N THR A 87 -6.60 -25.12 5.32
CA THR A 87 -6.32 -23.80 5.91
C THR A 87 -7.52 -23.22 6.66
N GLY A 88 -8.74 -23.73 6.39
CA GLY A 88 -9.98 -23.17 6.87
C GLY A 88 -10.44 -21.93 6.08
N SER A 89 -9.73 -21.56 5.01
CA SER A 89 -10.09 -20.41 4.18
C SER A 89 -11.25 -20.74 3.24
N ALA A 90 -12.09 -19.75 2.96
CA ALA A 90 -13.18 -19.87 1.98
C ALA A 90 -13.45 -18.55 1.27
N GLY A 91 -14.21 -18.60 0.19
CA GLY A 91 -14.65 -17.39 -0.48
C GLY A 91 -15.44 -17.66 -1.74
N VAL A 92 -15.56 -16.62 -2.56
CA VAL A 92 -16.34 -16.66 -3.78
C VAL A 92 -15.54 -16.07 -4.92
N VAL A 93 -15.37 -16.84 -5.98
CA VAL A 93 -14.88 -16.35 -7.25
C VAL A 93 -16.04 -15.69 -7.99
N SER A 94 -15.80 -14.47 -8.41
CA SER A 94 -16.67 -13.65 -9.23
C SER A 94 -15.97 -13.36 -10.54
N VAL A 95 -16.75 -13.21 -11.61
CA VAL A 95 -16.27 -12.72 -12.92
C VAL A 95 -15.10 -13.55 -13.45
N ILE A 96 -15.39 -14.70 -14.06
CA ILE A 96 -14.36 -15.45 -14.78
C ILE A 96 -14.44 -15.07 -16.26
N GLN A 97 -13.36 -14.49 -16.78
CA GLN A 97 -13.23 -14.11 -18.18
C GLN A 97 -12.18 -15.00 -18.82
N GLU A 98 -12.62 -15.83 -19.76
CA GLU A 98 -11.72 -16.64 -20.57
C GLU A 98 -11.28 -15.85 -21.81
N ASP A 99 -9.98 -15.76 -22.01
CA ASP A 99 -9.35 -15.19 -23.18
C ASP A 99 -8.40 -16.22 -23.80
N ASN A 100 -8.33 -16.22 -25.13
CA ASN A 100 -7.48 -17.10 -25.92
C ASN A 100 -6.36 -16.31 -26.60
N ALA A 101 -5.72 -15.40 -25.86
CA ALA A 101 -4.62 -14.61 -26.36
C ALA A 101 -3.41 -15.49 -26.71
N GLN A 102 -2.82 -15.23 -27.88
CA GLN A 102 -1.53 -15.81 -28.30
C GLN A 102 -1.51 -17.36 -28.36
N GLY A 103 -2.66 -18.00 -28.58
CA GLY A 103 -2.76 -19.45 -28.66
C GLY A 103 -2.74 -20.17 -27.31
N ARG A 104 -2.97 -19.44 -26.22
CA ARG A 104 -3.08 -19.98 -24.86
C ARG A 104 -4.42 -19.58 -24.24
N VAL A 105 -5.11 -20.53 -23.63
CA VAL A 105 -6.32 -20.25 -22.86
C VAL A 105 -5.92 -19.68 -21.50
N CYS A 106 -6.39 -18.49 -21.18
CA CYS A 106 -6.23 -17.83 -19.90
C CYS A 106 -7.58 -17.47 -19.31
N ARG A 107 -7.74 -17.63 -18.01
CA ARG A 107 -8.93 -17.25 -17.23
C ARG A 107 -8.52 -16.20 -16.21
N ALA A 108 -8.98 -14.97 -16.41
CA ALA A 108 -8.89 -13.90 -15.42
C ALA A 108 -10.09 -13.99 -14.47
N PHE A 109 -9.86 -13.75 -13.19
CA PHE A 109 -10.90 -13.88 -12.17
C PHE A 109 -10.68 -12.93 -10.99
N LYS A 110 -11.75 -12.68 -10.22
CA LYS A 110 -11.67 -11.95 -8.96
C LYS A 110 -12.30 -12.75 -7.84
N THR A 111 -11.61 -12.95 -6.74
CA THR A 111 -12.08 -13.80 -5.63
C THR A 111 -12.01 -13.08 -4.30
N THR A 112 -12.89 -13.45 -3.38
CA THR A 112 -12.70 -13.17 -1.95
C THR A 112 -11.94 -14.31 -1.29
N ARG A 113 -11.14 -13.98 -0.28
CA ARG A 113 -10.54 -14.94 0.64
C ARG A 113 -10.88 -14.52 2.06
N HIS A 114 -11.59 -15.39 2.76
CA HIS A 114 -11.97 -15.25 4.16
C HIS A 114 -11.11 -16.24 4.92
N SER A 115 -10.22 -15.76 5.78
CA SER A 115 -9.40 -16.59 6.66
C SER A 115 -9.38 -16.01 8.08
N TYR A 116 -8.73 -16.70 9.02
CA TYR A 116 -8.58 -16.21 10.39
C TYR A 116 -7.80 -14.87 10.46
N GLU A 117 -6.95 -14.58 9.46
CA GLU A 117 -6.20 -13.32 9.37
C GLU A 117 -7.04 -12.15 8.84
N GLY A 118 -8.24 -12.43 8.32
CA GLY A 118 -9.18 -11.45 7.83
C GLY A 118 -9.75 -11.78 6.46
N ILE A 119 -10.46 -10.79 5.90
CA ILE A 119 -11.08 -10.87 4.58
C ILE A 119 -10.32 -9.97 3.62
N ALA A 120 -9.98 -10.49 2.44
CA ALA A 120 -9.36 -9.72 1.38
C ALA A 120 -9.92 -10.14 0.01
N VAL A 121 -9.79 -9.23 -0.95
CA VAL A 121 -10.14 -9.47 -2.34
C VAL A 121 -8.85 -9.65 -3.14
N PHE A 122 -8.86 -10.60 -4.07
CA PHE A 122 -7.73 -10.91 -4.94
C PHE A 122 -8.19 -10.88 -6.39
N ALA A 123 -7.36 -10.33 -7.27
CA ALA A 123 -7.50 -10.51 -8.70
C ALA A 123 -6.42 -11.51 -9.14
N GLY A 124 -6.82 -12.48 -9.94
CA GLY A 124 -5.90 -13.51 -10.41
C GLY A 124 -6.09 -13.84 -11.86
N GLN A 125 -5.10 -14.51 -12.42
CA GLN A 125 -5.16 -15.07 -13.76
C GLN A 125 -4.53 -16.44 -13.74
N THR A 126 -5.20 -17.42 -14.33
CA THR A 126 -4.63 -18.74 -14.58
C THR A 126 -4.62 -19.04 -16.06
N CYS A 127 -3.54 -19.61 -16.57
CA CYS A 127 -3.41 -19.95 -17.97
C CYS A 127 -3.03 -21.42 -18.14
N MET A 128 -3.60 -22.03 -19.17
CA MET A 128 -3.29 -23.38 -19.59
C MET A 128 -1.89 -23.41 -20.22
N THR A 129 -1.04 -24.34 -19.83
CA THR A 129 0.30 -24.52 -20.40
C THR A 129 0.20 -25.34 -21.69
N GLY A 130 1.30 -25.43 -22.44
CA GLY A 130 1.37 -26.31 -23.61
C GLY A 130 1.20 -27.81 -23.28
N SER A 131 1.39 -28.22 -22.02
CA SER A 131 1.13 -29.59 -21.54
C SER A 131 -0.33 -29.85 -21.17
N GLY A 132 -1.17 -28.82 -21.17
CA GLY A 132 -2.58 -28.91 -20.76
C GLY A 132 -2.84 -28.70 -19.27
N ASP A 133 -1.79 -28.48 -18.48
CA ASP A 133 -1.90 -28.12 -17.07
C ASP A 133 -2.30 -26.65 -16.90
N TRP A 134 -2.93 -26.30 -15.80
CA TRP A 134 -3.23 -24.90 -15.48
C TRP A 134 -2.22 -24.33 -14.50
N MET A 135 -1.67 -23.17 -14.83
CA MET A 135 -0.73 -22.44 -13.99
C MET A 135 -1.34 -21.11 -13.56
N LEU A 136 -1.15 -20.72 -12.31
CA LEU A 136 -1.53 -19.40 -11.81
C LEU A 136 -0.42 -18.41 -12.20
N THR A 137 -0.76 -17.39 -13.00
CA THR A 137 0.22 -16.42 -13.53
C THR A 137 0.16 -15.07 -12.81
N ALA A 138 -0.96 -14.77 -12.15
CA ALA A 138 -1.13 -13.57 -11.31
C ALA A 138 -2.07 -13.90 -10.15
N PHE A 139 -1.81 -13.30 -8.99
CA PHE A 139 -2.67 -13.39 -7.82
C PHE A 139 -2.39 -12.24 -6.85
N ASP A 140 -2.99 -11.10 -7.14
CA ASP A 140 -2.69 -9.83 -6.48
C ASP A 140 -3.83 -9.40 -5.58
N ARG A 141 -3.49 -9.08 -4.32
CA ARG A 141 -4.43 -8.49 -3.38
C ARG A 141 -4.90 -7.14 -3.92
N GLN A 142 -6.21 -6.92 -3.87
CA GLN A 142 -6.86 -5.68 -4.29
C GLN A 142 -7.16 -4.84 -3.05
N GLY A 143 -6.58 -3.65 -2.97
CA GLY A 143 -6.71 -2.70 -1.85
C GLY A 143 -5.37 -2.43 -1.19
#